data_AF-F4MYH4-F1
#
_entry.id   AF-F4MYH4-F1
#
_cell.length_a   1.000
_cell.length_b   1.000
_cell.length_c   1.000
_cell.angle_alpha   90.00
_cell.angle_beta   90.00
_cell.angle_gamma   90.00
#
_symmetry.space_group_name_H-M   'P 1'
#
loop_
_entity.id
_entity.type
_entity.pdbx_description
1 polymer ?
#
loop_
_entity_poly.entity_id
_entity_poly.type
_entity_poly.pdbx_seq_one_letter_code
_entity_poly.pdbx_strand_id
1 'polypeptide(L)'
;MVLASVSSALATTYPLTIENCGDKETFTKVPERVVALGQNIVEVLLLLGLQDKMVASAFWPTKVLPQLAEQNENHQINSRLS
;
A
#
# COMPACT_ATOMS: atom_id res chain seq x y z
N MET A 1 -26.88 -5.58 -25.37
CA MET A 1 -26.63 -4.36 -24.56
C MET A 1 -26.25 -4.84 -23.17
N VAL A 2 -24.95 -4.86 -22.85
CA VAL A 2 -24.45 -5.30 -21.54
C VAL A 2 -24.49 -4.08 -20.62
N LEU A 3 -25.32 -4.12 -19.58
CA LEU A 3 -25.30 -3.13 -18.51
C LEU A 3 -24.11 -3.46 -17.61
N ALA A 4 -23.05 -2.66 -17.68
CA ALA A 4 -21.96 -2.73 -16.70
C ALA A 4 -22.44 -2.12 -15.39
N SER A 5 -22.39 -2.89 -14.30
CA SER A 5 -22.67 -2.39 -12.95
C SER A 5 -21.58 -1.39 -12.54
N VAL A 6 -21.97 -0.17 -12.18
CA VAL A 6 -21.06 0.79 -11.54
C VAL A 6 -20.91 0.35 -10.08
N SER A 7 -19.74 -0.18 -9.72
CA SER A 7 -19.40 -0.45 -8.32
C SER A 7 -18.88 0.83 -7.68
N SER A 8 -19.63 1.40 -6.74
CA SER A 8 -19.18 2.54 -5.95
C SER A 8 -18.35 2.03 -4.77
N ALA A 9 -17.08 2.44 -4.69
CA ALA A 9 -16.28 2.20 -3.50
C ALA A 9 -16.85 3.01 -2.32
N LEU A 10 -17.20 2.32 -1.23
CA LEU A 10 -17.65 2.98 -0.01
C LEU A 10 -16.44 3.53 0.76
N ALA A 11 -16.54 4.77 1.22
CA ALA A 11 -15.52 5.35 2.10
C ALA A 11 -15.47 4.57 3.42
N THR A 12 -14.26 4.35 3.94
CA THR A 12 -14.07 3.74 5.25
C THR A 12 -14.61 4.65 6.35
N THR A 13 -15.46 4.09 7.22
CA THR A 13 -15.92 4.77 8.44
C THR A 13 -14.89 4.58 9.55
N TYR A 14 -14.57 5.67 10.25
CA TYR A 14 -13.65 5.67 11.39
C TYR A 14 -14.39 6.02 12.70
N PRO A 15 -13.91 5.57 13.88
CA PRO A 15 -12.73 4.71 14.08
C PRO A 15 -12.95 3.29 13.54
N LEU A 16 -11.93 2.75 12.88
CA LEU A 16 -11.92 1.39 12.34
C LEU A 16 -10.97 0.54 13.19
N THR A 17 -11.50 -0.52 13.81
CA THR A 17 -10.69 -1.51 14.52
C THR A 17 -10.54 -2.77 13.68
N ILE A 18 -9.30 -3.22 13.47
CA ILE A 18 -8.95 -4.44 12.73
C ILE A 18 -8.17 -5.35 13.68
N GLU A 19 -8.47 -6.65 13.65
CA GLU A 19 -7.62 -7.66 14.29
C GLU A 19 -6.49 -8.04 13.33
N ASN A 20 -5.24 -7.88 13.78
CA ASN A 20 -4.05 -8.20 13.02
C ASN A 20 -3.12 -9.04 13.90
N CYS A 21 -2.85 -10.28 13.50
CA CYS A 21 -2.02 -11.22 14.25
C CYS A 21 -2.47 -11.47 15.71
N GLY A 22 -3.74 -11.25 16.03
CA GLY A 22 -4.31 -11.36 17.38
C GLY A 22 -4.31 -10.06 18.18
N ASP A 23 -3.64 -9.02 17.68
CA ASP A 23 -3.68 -7.68 18.24
C ASP A 23 -4.82 -6.86 17.62
N LYS A 24 -5.43 -5.96 18.41
CA LYS A 24 -6.47 -5.05 17.92
C LYS A 24 -5.86 -3.68 17.60
N GLU A 25 -5.80 -3.37 16.32
CA GLU A 25 -5.32 -2.09 15.80
C GLU A 25 -6.50 -1.18 15.51
N THR A 26 -6.50 0.04 16.07
CA THR A 26 -7.57 1.03 15.83
C THR A 26 -7.04 2.23 15.08
N PHE A 27 -7.58 2.44 13.88
CA PHE A 27 -7.33 3.59 13.04
C PHE A 27 -8.42 4.64 13.30
N THR A 28 -8.03 5.86 13.67
CA THR A 28 -8.99 6.96 13.90
C THR A 28 -9.23 7.81 12.66
N LYS A 29 -8.37 7.68 11.66
CA LYS A 29 -8.46 8.31 10.34
C LYS A 29 -7.66 7.50 9.32
N VAL A 30 -7.75 7.89 8.04
CA VAL A 30 -6.91 7.31 6.99
C VAL A 30 -5.42 7.50 7.30
N PRO A 31 -4.56 6.47 7.10
CA PRO A 31 -3.12 6.63 7.20
C PRO A 31 -2.59 7.64 6.17
N GLU A 32 -1.82 8.62 6.64
CA GLU A 32 -1.23 9.68 5.79
C GLU A 32 0.25 9.44 5.48
N ARG A 33 0.93 8.64 6.32
CA ARG A 33 2.36 8.36 6.23
C ARG A 33 2.61 6.90 6.58
N VAL A 34 2.90 6.08 5.58
CA VAL A 34 3.09 4.64 5.70
C VAL A 34 4.56 4.29 5.48
N VAL A 35 5.11 3.47 6.37
CA VAL A 35 6.38 2.78 6.15
C VAL A 35 6.04 1.32 5.84
N ALA A 36 6.38 0.87 4.64
CA ALA A 36 6.07 -0.48 4.18
C ALA A 36 7.31 -1.39 4.32
N LEU A 37 7.22 -2.39 5.21
CA LEU A 37 8.31 -3.35 5.42
C LEU A 37 7.98 -4.66 4.72
N GLY A 38 8.57 -4.88 3.55
CA GLY A 38 8.40 -6.08 2.74
C GLY A 38 7.82 -5.80 1.35
N GLN A 39 8.43 -6.40 0.33
CA GLN A 39 8.07 -6.24 -1.08
C GLN A 39 6.58 -6.48 -1.36
N ASN A 40 5.95 -7.50 -0.77
CA ASN A 40 4.53 -7.80 -0.99
C ASN A 40 3.59 -6.67 -0.52
N ILE A 41 3.92 -6.03 0.60
CA ILE A 41 3.12 -4.92 1.15
C ILE A 41 3.27 -3.70 0.25
N VAL A 42 4.49 -3.41 -0.20
CA VAL A 42 4.74 -2.29 -1.12
C VAL A 42 3.96 -2.49 -2.42
N GLU A 43 4.08 -3.64 -3.06
CA GLU A 43 3.42 -3.90 -4.35
C GLU A 43 1.90 -3.80 -4.24
N VAL A 44 1.29 -4.25 -3.14
CA VAL A 44 -0.15 -4.05 -2.89
C VAL A 44 -0.50 -2.56 -2.81
N LEU A 45 0.28 -1.75 -2.10
CA LEU A 45 0.04 -0.30 -2.02
C LEU A 45 0.17 0.37 -3.39
N LEU A 46 1.15 -0.03 -4.20
CA LEU A 46 1.36 0.53 -5.55
C LEU A 46 0.20 0.16 -6.49
N LEU A 47 -0.26 -1.09 -6.45
CA LEU A 47 -1.41 -1.57 -7.24
C LEU A 47 -2.73 -0.87 -6.86
N LEU A 48 -2.86 -0.44 -5.60
CA LEU A 48 -3.99 0.36 -5.13
C LEU A 48 -3.85 1.85 -5.43
N GLY A 49 -2.74 2.29 -6.04
CA GLY A 49 -2.48 3.70 -6.31
C GLY A 49 -2.18 4.53 -5.05
N LEU A 50 -1.67 3.90 -3.99
CA LEU A 50 -1.42 4.52 -2.68
C LEU A 50 0.04 4.96 -2.48
N GLN A 51 0.85 5.05 -3.55
CA GLN A 51 2.25 5.45 -3.49
C GLN A 51 2.46 6.79 -2.75
N ASP A 52 1.55 7.75 -2.90
CA ASP A 52 1.64 9.07 -2.27
C ASP A 52 1.50 9.03 -0.73
N LYS A 53 0.97 7.93 -0.17
CA LYS A 53 0.88 7.72 1.28
C LYS A 53 2.12 7.03 1.84
N MET A 54 2.95 6.43 0.99
CA MET A 54 4.13 5.67 1.40
C MET A 54 5.34 6.61 1.49
N VAL A 55 5.85 6.84 2.70
CA VAL A 55 7.01 7.71 2.92
C VAL A 55 8.34 6.96 2.83
N ALA A 56 8.30 5.63 2.97
CA ALA A 56 9.46 4.77 2.86
C ALA A 56 9.05 3.30 2.67
N SER A 57 9.93 2.52 2.05
CA SER A 57 9.86 1.08 1.94
C SER A 57 11.22 0.42 2.17
N ALA A 58 11.19 -0.82 2.66
CA ALA A 58 12.39 -1.61 2.89
C ALA A 58 12.10 -3.12 2.71
N PHE A 59 13.17 -3.92 2.74
CA PHE A 59 13.14 -5.38 2.61
C PHE A 59 12.62 -5.87 1.24
N TRP A 60 13.50 -5.76 0.24
CA TRP A 60 13.25 -6.16 -1.16
C TRP A 60 14.06 -7.41 -1.52
N PRO A 61 13.49 -8.63 -1.39
CA PRO A 61 14.21 -9.86 -1.70
C PRO A 61 14.43 -10.09 -3.20
N THR A 62 13.61 -9.46 -4.06
CA THR A 62 13.70 -9.60 -5.52
C THR A 62 13.53 -8.25 -6.22
N LYS A 63 13.70 -8.24 -7.55
CA LYS A 63 13.43 -7.03 -8.35
C LYS A 63 11.95 -6.66 -8.29
N VAL A 64 11.68 -5.36 -8.27
CA VAL A 64 10.32 -4.83 -8.43
C VAL A 64 9.72 -5.29 -9.76
N LEU A 65 8.41 -5.54 -9.78
CA LEU A 65 7.70 -5.83 -11.02
C LEU A 65 7.89 -4.67 -12.01
N PRO A 66 8.18 -4.93 -13.31
CA PRO A 66 8.47 -3.88 -14.28
C PRO A 66 7.38 -2.80 -14.37
N GLN A 67 6.12 -3.21 -14.26
CA GLN A 67 4.97 -2.30 -14.30
C GLN A 67 4.81 -1.41 -13.07
N LEU A 68 5.50 -1.71 -11.97
CA LEU A 68 5.45 -0.94 -10.72
C LEU A 68 6.74 -0.14 -10.48
N ALA A 69 7.75 -0.29 -11.36
CA ALA A 69 9.07 0.30 -11.18
C ALA A 69 9.01 1.83 -11.03
N GLU A 70 8.30 2.50 -11.94
CA GLU A 70 8.12 3.96 -11.94
C GLU A 70 7.49 4.47 -10.63
N GLN A 71 6.42 3.81 -10.17
CA GLN A 71 5.74 4.21 -8.93
C GLN A 71 6.60 3.95 -7.68
N ASN A 72 7.62 3.10 -7.77
CA ASN A 72 8.45 2.70 -6.63
C ASN A 72 9.74 3.52 -6.48
N GLU A 73 10.18 4.24 -7.52
CA GLU A 73 11.53 4.85 -7.63
C GLU A 73 11.96 5.68 -6.40
N ASN A 74 11.01 6.34 -5.74
CA ASN A 74 11.29 7.29 -4.65
C ASN A 74 11.03 6.75 -3.24
N HIS A 75 10.58 5.50 -3.10
CA HIS A 75 10.13 4.99 -1.79
C HIS A 75 11.15 4.08 -1.14
N GLN A 76 12.07 3.46 -1.89
CA GLN A 76 13.01 2.48 -1.36
C GLN A 76 14.15 3.14 -0.57
N ILE A 77 14.27 2.78 0.71
CA ILE A 77 15.44 3.11 1.51
C ILE A 77 16.65 2.33 0.98
N ASN A 78 17.74 3.02 0.64
CA ASN A 78 18.99 2.45 0.13
C ASN A 78 18.84 1.66 -1.18
N SER A 79 18.15 2.22 -2.17
CA SER A 79 17.89 1.66 -3.52
C SER A 79 19.12 1.20 -4.33
N ARG A 80 20.35 1.38 -3.83
CA ARG A 80 21.61 0.93 -4.46
C ARG A 80 22.06 -0.48 -4.09
N LEU A 81 21.35 -1.18 -3.19
CA LEU A 81 21.77 -2.50 -2.68
C LEU A 81 21.05 -3.70 -3.34
N SER A 82 20.17 -3.46 -4.32
CA SER A 82 19.38 -4.48 -5.04
C SER A 82 19.59 -4.44 -6.54
#